data_AF-A0A1Y0G1Y2-F1
#
_entry.id   AF-A0A1Y0G1Y2-F1
#
_cell.length_a   1.000
_cell.length_b   1.000
_cell.length_c   1.000
_cell.angle_alpha   90.00
_cell.angle_beta   90.00
_cell.angle_gamma   90.00
#
_symmetry.space_group_name_H-M   'P 1'
#
loop_
_entity.id
_entity.type
_entity.pdbx_description
1 polymer ?
#
loop_
_entity_poly.entity_id
_entity_poly.type
_entity_poly.pdbx_seq_one_letter_code
_entity_poly.pdbx_strand_id
1 'polypeptide(L)'
;MNDVSSSYLGYTEEALKEKGAYWTAREIEQQPDAWLSAQGFLESNADVIEQFLRPLLRKPGLRIIFTGAGTSAFAGASIAPSLQQKLSLRIESIATTELVSNPLQYLQKTVPTLLVSFARSGNSPESVAAVSLAERCVEDCYQLVLTCNAEGELYRHCAQNERCLALLMPKQTNDQSFAMTSSFSSMLLSAISIFSGITRFAKHVDVIAGSVSQLIANESARIQDIANKNFGRVVYLGSSGFKAIAQESSLKLLELTAGKTVTAFDSPLGFRHGPKSIVNSDTLVVVYISNDDYMRKYDLDLLRELRKDAEAGQVIAVAARADGDVCDGDYLLVDGMADSPDDALLFPYVVFAQLYAFHHALRLHNTPDTPSASGTVNRVVQGVIIHECPGISGN
;
A
#
# COMPACT_ATOMS: atom_id res chain seq x y z
N MET A 1 19.22 10.70 -35.72
CA MET A 1 18.69 9.66 -34.80
C MET A 1 18.15 10.44 -33.63
N ASN A 2 16.82 10.54 -33.53
CA ASN A 2 16.18 11.38 -32.53
C ASN A 2 16.41 10.77 -31.16
N ASP A 3 17.12 11.52 -30.33
CA ASP A 3 17.23 11.29 -28.90
C ASP A 3 15.82 11.47 -28.31
N VAL A 4 15.06 10.39 -28.19
CA VAL A 4 13.79 10.42 -27.48
C VAL A 4 14.17 10.48 -26.00
N SER A 5 14.38 11.69 -25.48
CA SER A 5 14.59 11.91 -24.05
C SER A 5 13.45 11.22 -23.31
N SER A 6 13.78 10.25 -22.45
CA SER A 6 12.74 9.54 -21.71
C SER A 6 11.99 10.55 -20.83
N SER A 7 10.67 10.42 -20.73
CA SER A 7 9.82 11.31 -19.95
C SER A 7 8.96 10.51 -19.00
N TYR A 8 8.81 10.99 -17.77
CA TYR A 8 7.93 10.37 -16.76
C TYR A 8 7.03 11.43 -16.15
N LEU A 9 5.76 11.10 -15.97
CA LEU A 9 4.74 11.96 -15.34
C LEU A 9 4.69 13.39 -15.90
N GLY A 10 4.95 13.56 -17.21
CA GLY A 10 4.94 14.86 -17.89
C GLY A 10 6.25 15.66 -17.79
N TYR A 11 7.34 15.09 -17.26
CA TYR A 11 8.65 15.74 -17.15
C TYR A 11 9.71 14.96 -17.93
N THR A 12 10.71 15.64 -18.48
CA THR A 12 11.89 14.98 -19.03
C THR A 12 12.75 14.39 -17.92
N GLU A 13 13.49 13.34 -18.23
CA GLU A 13 14.45 12.71 -17.31
C GLU A 13 15.45 13.72 -16.73
N GLU A 14 15.97 14.65 -17.54
CA GLU A 14 16.89 15.70 -17.10
C GLU A 14 16.24 16.60 -16.05
N ALA A 15 15.02 17.08 -16.31
CA ALA A 15 14.29 17.95 -15.38
C ALA A 15 13.96 17.22 -14.06
N LEU A 16 13.68 15.93 -14.12
CA LEU A 16 13.44 15.11 -12.94
C LEU A 16 14.71 14.91 -12.11
N LYS A 17 15.85 14.68 -12.76
CA LYS A 17 17.16 14.56 -12.08
C LYS A 17 17.55 15.86 -11.39
N GLU A 18 17.36 17.01 -12.05
CA GLU A 18 17.60 18.33 -11.45
C GLU A 18 16.72 18.59 -10.22
N LYS A 19 15.51 18.06 -10.21
CA LYS A 19 14.55 18.16 -9.09
C LYS A 19 14.71 17.07 -8.03
N GLY A 20 15.64 16.13 -8.20
CA GLY A 20 15.78 14.97 -7.31
C GLY A 20 14.48 14.15 -7.22
N ALA A 21 13.85 13.90 -8.36
CA ALA A 21 12.51 13.32 -8.47
C ALA A 21 12.42 12.17 -9.50
N TYR A 22 13.55 11.77 -10.07
CA TYR A 22 13.62 10.81 -11.18
C TYR A 22 13.16 9.42 -10.75
N TRP A 23 13.68 8.92 -9.63
CA TRP A 23 13.34 7.57 -9.18
C TRP A 23 11.88 7.47 -8.80
N THR A 24 11.39 8.43 -8.03
CA THR A 24 9.99 8.46 -7.58
C THR A 24 9.03 8.51 -8.78
N ALA A 25 9.30 9.36 -9.78
CA ALA A 25 8.46 9.45 -10.97
C ALA A 25 8.44 8.14 -11.77
N ARG A 26 9.64 7.60 -12.05
CA ARG A 26 9.79 6.34 -12.80
C ARG A 26 9.16 5.17 -12.07
N GLU A 27 9.32 5.09 -10.76
CA GLU A 27 8.81 3.99 -9.93
C GLU A 27 7.28 4.05 -9.77
N ILE A 28 6.67 5.24 -9.81
CA ILE A 28 5.21 5.38 -9.91
C ILE A 28 4.74 4.88 -11.28
N GLU A 29 5.37 5.34 -12.36
CA GLU A 29 4.93 5.06 -13.73
C GLU A 29 5.11 3.61 -14.15
N GLN A 30 6.13 2.91 -13.64
CA GLN A 30 6.40 1.51 -13.97
C GLN A 30 5.44 0.50 -13.32
N GLN A 31 4.55 0.94 -12.42
CA GLN A 31 3.70 0.05 -11.62
C GLN A 31 2.85 -0.94 -12.44
N PRO A 32 2.15 -0.52 -13.51
CA PRO A 32 1.41 -1.45 -14.36
C PRO A 32 2.28 -2.61 -14.90
N ASP A 33 3.45 -2.30 -15.45
CA ASP A 33 4.37 -3.30 -15.99
C ASP A 33 4.97 -4.19 -14.90
N ALA A 34 5.23 -3.62 -13.72
CA ALA A 34 5.68 -4.37 -12.55
C ALA A 34 4.62 -5.37 -12.08
N TRP A 35 3.33 -5.02 -12.11
CA TRP A 35 2.24 -5.90 -11.71
C TRP A 35 2.05 -7.07 -12.67
N LEU A 36 2.10 -6.80 -13.99
CA LEU A 36 2.06 -7.85 -15.01
C LEU A 36 3.25 -8.81 -14.85
N SER A 37 4.45 -8.27 -14.60
CA SER A 37 5.65 -9.06 -14.34
C SER A 37 5.54 -9.90 -13.06
N ALA A 38 5.00 -9.33 -11.99
CA ALA A 38 4.79 -10.02 -10.72
C ALA A 38 3.78 -11.17 -10.89
N GLN A 39 2.67 -10.92 -11.58
CA GLN A 39 1.67 -11.95 -11.86
C GLN A 39 2.24 -13.09 -12.71
N GLY A 40 3.00 -12.79 -13.77
CA GLY A 40 3.65 -13.82 -14.59
C GLY A 40 4.66 -14.66 -13.79
N PHE A 41 5.37 -14.05 -12.83
CA PHE A 41 6.22 -14.78 -11.89
C PHE A 41 5.39 -15.73 -10.99
N LEU A 42 4.26 -15.27 -10.44
CA LEU A 42 3.39 -16.11 -9.61
C LEU A 42 2.81 -17.28 -10.40
N GLU A 43 2.38 -17.07 -11.64
CA GLU A 43 1.88 -18.13 -12.52
C GLU A 43 2.96 -19.17 -12.81
N SER A 44 4.18 -18.72 -13.08
CA SER A 44 5.33 -19.62 -13.34
C SER A 44 5.74 -20.44 -12.11
N ASN A 45 5.37 -19.99 -10.90
CA ASN A 45 5.70 -20.63 -9.63
C ASN A 45 4.44 -21.15 -8.89
N ALA A 46 3.29 -21.23 -9.57
CA ALA A 46 2.02 -21.54 -8.95
C ALA A 46 2.06 -22.89 -8.21
N ASP A 47 2.65 -23.92 -8.81
CA ASP A 47 2.77 -25.24 -8.20
C ASP A 47 3.53 -25.21 -6.87
N VAL A 48 4.65 -24.47 -6.80
CA VAL A 48 5.45 -24.34 -5.57
C VAL A 48 4.67 -23.59 -4.50
N ILE A 49 4.01 -22.50 -4.87
CA ILE A 49 3.21 -21.67 -3.96
C ILE A 49 2.03 -22.48 -3.42
N GLU A 50 1.31 -23.18 -4.29
CA GLU A 50 0.17 -24.01 -3.90
C GLU A 50 0.59 -25.21 -3.05
N GLN A 51 1.71 -25.84 -3.35
CA GLN A 51 2.26 -26.93 -2.55
C GLN A 51 2.58 -26.46 -1.12
N PHE A 52 3.11 -25.25 -0.95
CA PHE A 52 3.37 -24.65 0.36
C PHE A 52 2.08 -24.26 1.09
N LEU A 53 1.16 -23.55 0.44
CA LEU A 53 0.01 -22.94 1.12
C LEU A 53 -1.17 -23.89 1.32
N ARG A 54 -1.46 -24.79 0.38
CA ARG A 54 -2.67 -25.61 0.41
C ARG A 54 -2.78 -26.48 1.68
N PRO A 55 -1.71 -27.11 2.20
CA PRO A 55 -1.76 -27.80 3.49
C PRO A 55 -2.04 -26.86 4.66
N LEU A 56 -1.47 -25.66 4.64
CA LEU A 56 -1.65 -24.65 5.69
C LEU A 56 -3.09 -24.15 5.73
N LEU A 57 -3.65 -23.74 4.59
CA LEU A 57 -5.00 -23.19 4.49
C LEU A 57 -6.10 -24.19 4.90
N ARG A 58 -5.77 -25.49 4.97
CA ARG A 58 -6.66 -26.56 5.46
C ARG A 58 -6.43 -26.92 6.93
N LYS A 59 -5.38 -26.37 7.55
CA LYS A 59 -5.02 -26.69 8.94
C LYS A 59 -6.06 -26.10 9.89
N PRO A 60 -6.68 -26.92 10.76
CA PRO A 60 -7.66 -26.43 11.72
C PRO A 60 -7.07 -25.38 12.64
N GLY A 61 -7.79 -24.27 12.80
CA GLY A 61 -7.36 -23.17 13.68
C GLY A 61 -6.17 -22.37 13.17
N LEU A 62 -5.77 -22.52 11.89
CA LEU A 62 -4.74 -21.66 11.31
C LEU A 62 -5.11 -20.20 11.49
N ARG A 63 -4.15 -19.43 12.00
CA ARG A 63 -4.15 -17.99 12.00
C ARG A 63 -3.19 -17.48 10.94
N ILE A 64 -3.61 -16.48 10.16
CA ILE A 64 -2.76 -15.80 9.19
C ILE A 64 -2.54 -14.37 9.71
N ILE A 65 -1.29 -13.96 9.82
CA ILE A 65 -0.91 -12.61 10.23
C ILE A 65 -0.17 -11.95 9.07
N PHE A 66 -0.75 -10.92 8.50
CA PHE A 66 -0.05 -10.03 7.58
C PHE A 66 0.77 -9.02 8.38
N THR A 67 2.05 -8.89 8.05
CA THR A 67 2.96 -8.04 8.83
C THR A 67 3.96 -7.29 7.98
N GLY A 68 4.31 -6.08 8.42
CA GLY A 68 5.32 -5.21 7.83
C GLY A 68 5.53 -3.98 8.69
N ALA A 69 6.47 -3.12 8.32
CA ALA A 69 6.70 -1.81 8.94
C ALA A 69 6.30 -0.66 8.00
N GLY A 70 5.71 0.40 8.56
CA GLY A 70 5.29 1.59 7.80
C GLY A 70 4.35 1.22 6.64
N THR A 71 4.63 1.72 5.43
CA THR A 71 3.90 1.37 4.20
C THR A 71 3.70 -0.14 4.02
N SER A 72 4.67 -0.99 4.40
CA SER A 72 4.52 -2.44 4.28
C SER A 72 3.43 -3.02 5.21
N ALA A 73 3.18 -2.40 6.37
CA ALA A 73 2.09 -2.80 7.25
C ALA A 73 0.71 -2.52 6.63
N PHE A 74 0.61 -1.43 5.87
CA PHE A 74 -0.65 -1.01 5.25
C PHE A 74 -1.07 -1.94 4.11
N ALA A 75 -0.12 -2.65 3.50
CA ALA A 75 -0.42 -3.67 2.48
C ALA A 75 -1.32 -4.75 3.10
N GLY A 76 -0.90 -5.34 4.22
CA GLY A 76 -1.69 -6.31 4.96
C GLY A 76 -3.04 -5.76 5.43
N ALA A 77 -3.04 -4.56 6.01
CA ALA A 77 -4.25 -3.93 6.54
C ALA A 77 -5.31 -3.68 5.46
N SER A 78 -4.88 -3.41 4.23
CA SER A 78 -5.79 -3.15 3.10
C SER A 78 -6.55 -4.38 2.60
N ILE A 79 -6.04 -5.59 2.85
CA ILE A 79 -6.59 -6.83 2.27
C ILE A 79 -7.09 -7.84 3.32
N ALA A 80 -6.64 -7.73 4.57
CA ALA A 80 -7.01 -8.68 5.62
C ALA A 80 -8.55 -8.85 5.79
N PRO A 81 -9.37 -7.78 5.84
CA PRO A 81 -10.83 -7.94 5.99
C PRO A 81 -11.48 -8.68 4.81
N SER A 82 -11.11 -8.32 3.58
CA SER A 82 -11.65 -8.92 2.35
C SER A 82 -11.26 -10.39 2.22
N LEU A 83 -9.98 -10.71 2.46
CA LEU A 83 -9.50 -12.09 2.40
C LEU A 83 -10.06 -12.95 3.54
N GLN A 84 -10.27 -12.39 4.74
CA GLN A 84 -10.95 -13.09 5.83
C GLN A 84 -12.37 -13.49 5.40
N GLN A 85 -13.13 -12.56 4.81
CA GLN A 85 -14.48 -12.85 4.32
C GLN A 85 -14.46 -13.93 3.22
N LYS A 86 -13.55 -13.84 2.26
CA LYS A 86 -13.46 -14.75 1.10
C LYS A 86 -13.02 -16.16 1.49
N LEU A 87 -12.09 -16.28 2.43
CA LEU A 87 -11.48 -17.56 2.79
C LEU A 87 -12.13 -18.20 4.02
N SER A 88 -12.92 -17.45 4.79
CA SER A 88 -13.45 -17.90 6.10
C SER A 88 -12.35 -18.37 7.04
N LEU A 89 -11.17 -17.73 6.97
CA LEU A 89 -10.00 -17.97 7.81
C LEU A 89 -9.78 -16.78 8.74
N ARG A 90 -9.13 -17.00 9.87
CA ARG A 90 -8.71 -15.92 10.77
C ARG A 90 -7.51 -15.20 10.16
N ILE A 91 -7.74 -14.01 9.59
CA ILE A 91 -6.70 -13.18 8.96
C ILE A 91 -6.65 -11.84 9.65
N GLU A 92 -5.48 -11.49 10.18
CA GLU A 92 -5.24 -10.23 10.87
C GLU A 92 -4.07 -9.50 10.23
N SER A 93 -4.02 -8.18 10.38
CA SER A 93 -2.85 -7.37 10.03
C SER A 93 -2.27 -6.80 11.31
N ILE A 94 -1.02 -7.16 11.62
CA ILE A 94 -0.33 -6.71 12.83
C ILE A 94 1.05 -6.23 12.39
N ALA A 95 1.38 -4.97 12.66
CA ALA A 95 2.65 -4.40 12.21
C ALA A 95 3.84 -5.09 12.91
N THR A 96 4.98 -5.19 12.23
CA THR A 96 6.20 -5.74 12.83
C THR A 96 6.63 -4.93 14.04
N THR A 97 6.38 -3.62 14.02
CA THR A 97 6.63 -2.70 15.14
C THR A 97 5.80 -3.04 16.39
N GLU A 98 4.62 -3.65 16.23
CA GLU A 98 3.79 -4.15 17.34
C GLU A 98 4.23 -5.54 17.78
N LEU A 99 4.50 -6.44 16.83
CA LEU A 99 4.99 -7.79 17.12
C LEU A 99 6.32 -7.76 17.88
N VAL A 100 7.22 -6.85 17.53
CA VAL A 100 8.54 -6.72 18.17
C VAL A 100 8.43 -6.09 19.55
N SER A 101 7.57 -5.09 19.72
CA SER A 101 7.43 -4.40 21.01
C SER A 101 6.63 -5.20 22.04
N ASN A 102 5.66 -6.01 21.60
CA ASN A 102 4.75 -6.74 22.48
C ASN A 102 4.45 -8.16 21.97
N PRO A 103 5.46 -9.02 21.72
CA PRO A 103 5.28 -10.31 21.05
C PRO A 103 4.27 -11.21 21.74
N LEU A 104 4.28 -11.28 23.08
CA LEU A 104 3.41 -12.18 23.85
C LEU A 104 1.92 -11.77 23.85
N GLN A 105 1.58 -10.54 23.46
CA GLN A 105 0.19 -10.12 23.29
C GLN A 105 -0.40 -10.62 21.98
N TYR A 106 0.46 -10.82 20.97
CA TYR A 106 0.05 -11.16 19.63
C TYR A 106 0.33 -12.62 19.28
N LEU A 107 1.50 -13.16 19.62
CA LEU A 107 1.94 -14.49 19.23
C LEU A 107 1.46 -15.53 20.25
N GLN A 108 0.62 -16.46 19.79
CA GLN A 108 -0.03 -17.45 20.63
C GLN A 108 0.62 -18.82 20.43
N LYS A 109 1.23 -19.35 21.49
CA LYS A 109 2.12 -20.52 21.45
C LYS A 109 1.55 -21.75 20.72
N THR A 110 0.30 -22.08 21.01
CA THR A 110 -0.36 -23.31 20.53
C THR A 110 -1.24 -23.10 19.31
N VAL A 111 -1.29 -21.89 18.75
CA VAL A 111 -2.12 -21.59 17.56
C VAL A 111 -1.24 -21.64 16.33
N PRO A 112 -1.48 -22.57 15.39
CA PRO A 112 -0.74 -22.62 14.13
C PRO A 112 -0.81 -21.27 13.42
N THR A 113 0.34 -20.74 13.04
CA THR A 113 0.43 -19.37 12.51
C THR A 113 1.20 -19.36 11.21
N LEU A 114 0.59 -18.79 10.17
CA LEU A 114 1.27 -18.34 8.96
C LEU A 114 1.51 -16.83 9.08
N LEU A 115 2.77 -16.43 9.20
CA LEU A 115 3.16 -15.03 9.17
C LEU A 115 3.52 -14.66 7.73
N VAL A 116 2.81 -13.69 7.15
CA VAL A 116 3.09 -13.17 5.81
C VAL A 116 3.79 -11.82 5.94
N SER A 117 5.08 -11.81 5.67
CA SER A 117 5.95 -10.65 5.87
C SER A 117 6.12 -9.85 4.58
N PHE A 118 5.74 -8.57 4.63
CA PHE A 118 5.92 -7.58 3.56
C PHE A 118 7.15 -6.73 3.86
N ALA A 119 8.14 -6.70 2.97
CA ALA A 119 9.31 -5.85 3.15
C ALA A 119 9.99 -5.49 1.81
N ARG A 120 10.14 -4.20 1.49
CA ARG A 120 10.91 -3.77 0.31
C ARG A 120 12.37 -4.23 0.38
N SER A 121 13.10 -3.83 1.44
CA SER A 121 14.54 -4.11 1.55
C SER A 121 14.87 -5.48 2.15
N GLY A 122 13.92 -6.09 2.86
CA GLY A 122 14.15 -7.32 3.63
C GLY A 122 15.17 -7.19 4.78
N ASN A 123 15.56 -5.96 5.15
CA ASN A 123 16.65 -5.68 6.11
C ASN A 123 16.22 -4.77 7.28
N SER A 124 14.94 -4.43 7.41
CA SER A 124 14.49 -3.70 8.60
C SER A 124 14.72 -4.60 9.83
N PRO A 125 15.40 -4.10 10.89
CA PRO A 125 15.63 -4.89 12.10
C PRO A 125 14.33 -5.46 12.69
N GLU A 126 13.24 -4.69 12.64
CA GLU A 126 11.93 -5.11 13.12
C GLU A 126 11.34 -6.25 12.29
N SER A 127 11.60 -6.27 10.98
CA SER A 127 11.08 -7.32 10.10
C SER A 127 11.75 -8.66 10.40
N VAL A 128 13.08 -8.66 10.56
CA VAL A 128 13.86 -9.84 10.94
C VAL A 128 13.48 -10.30 12.35
N ALA A 129 13.39 -9.36 13.29
CA ALA A 129 13.03 -9.65 14.67
C ALA A 129 11.61 -10.25 14.79
N ALA A 130 10.64 -9.75 14.02
CA ALA A 130 9.28 -10.29 14.03
C ALA A 130 9.22 -11.76 13.59
N VAL A 131 9.97 -12.14 12.54
CA VAL A 131 10.10 -13.54 12.10
C VAL A 131 10.73 -14.39 13.19
N SER A 132 11.88 -13.95 13.74
CA SER A 132 12.57 -14.67 14.81
C SER A 132 11.70 -14.85 16.07
N LEU A 133 10.97 -13.81 16.47
CA LEU A 133 10.04 -13.86 17.60
C LEU A 133 8.88 -14.82 17.32
N ALA A 134 8.31 -14.82 16.11
CA ALA A 134 7.25 -15.75 15.75
C ALA A 134 7.72 -17.21 15.81
N GLU A 135 8.91 -17.52 15.28
CA GLU A 135 9.51 -18.86 15.34
C GLU A 135 9.78 -19.34 16.77
N ARG A 136 10.17 -18.42 17.67
CA ARG A 136 10.42 -18.75 19.09
C ARG A 136 9.14 -18.82 19.92
N CYS A 137 8.12 -18.06 19.58
CA CYS A 137 6.89 -17.99 20.37
C CYS A 137 5.85 -19.04 19.97
N VAL A 138 5.81 -19.45 18.69
CA VAL A 138 4.74 -20.30 18.13
C VAL A 138 5.30 -21.66 17.72
N GLU A 139 4.73 -22.74 18.24
CA GLU A 139 5.22 -24.11 18.02
C GLU A 139 5.08 -24.57 16.55
N ASP A 140 3.99 -24.15 15.89
CA ASP A 140 3.66 -24.49 14.51
C ASP A 140 3.61 -23.22 13.64
N CYS A 141 4.79 -22.64 13.44
CA CYS A 141 5.03 -21.38 12.74
C CYS A 141 5.48 -21.60 11.29
N TYR A 142 4.85 -20.90 10.35
CA TYR A 142 5.20 -20.85 8.93
C TYR A 142 5.35 -19.40 8.48
N GLN A 143 6.15 -19.20 7.44
CA GLN A 143 6.51 -17.88 6.93
C GLN A 143 6.26 -17.80 5.42
N LEU A 144 5.58 -16.75 4.97
CA LEU A 144 5.53 -16.35 3.57
C LEU A 144 6.13 -14.95 3.46
N VAL A 145 7.31 -14.81 2.86
CA VAL A 145 7.97 -13.52 2.71
C VAL A 145 7.71 -12.99 1.31
N LEU A 146 7.09 -11.81 1.20
CA LEU A 146 6.99 -11.03 -0.02
C LEU A 146 7.99 -9.88 0.07
N THR A 147 9.03 -9.92 -0.76
CA THR A 147 10.15 -8.97 -0.68
C THR A 147 10.65 -8.55 -2.05
N CYS A 148 11.23 -7.36 -2.15
CA CYS A 148 11.78 -6.82 -3.39
C CYS A 148 13.31 -7.01 -3.49
N ASN A 149 13.96 -7.52 -2.43
CA ASN A 149 15.41 -7.61 -2.35
C ASN A 149 15.91 -9.04 -2.10
N ALA A 150 16.54 -9.65 -3.10
CA ALA A 150 17.10 -11.00 -3.02
C ALA A 150 18.28 -11.09 -2.03
N GLU A 151 18.99 -9.98 -1.78
CA GLU A 151 20.08 -9.92 -0.82
C GLU A 151 19.58 -9.63 0.61
N GLY A 152 18.28 -9.38 0.76
CA GLY A 152 17.64 -9.09 2.03
C GLY A 152 17.75 -10.26 3.01
N GLU A 153 17.93 -9.96 4.29
CA GLU A 153 18.03 -10.96 5.36
C GLU A 153 16.81 -11.88 5.41
N LEU A 154 15.59 -11.33 5.28
CA LEU A 154 14.37 -12.13 5.21
C LEU A 154 14.35 -13.15 4.06
N TYR A 155 14.87 -12.77 2.88
CA TYR A 155 14.90 -13.66 1.73
C TYR A 155 15.89 -14.81 1.97
N ARG A 156 17.09 -14.47 2.46
CA ARG A 156 18.14 -15.44 2.78
C ARG A 156 17.74 -16.38 3.92
N HIS A 157 16.98 -15.90 4.89
CA HIS A 157 16.44 -16.71 6.00
C HIS A 157 15.57 -17.89 5.49
N CYS A 158 14.72 -17.66 4.49
CA CYS A 158 13.88 -18.74 3.96
C CYS A 158 14.65 -19.80 3.16
N ALA A 159 15.85 -19.51 2.64
CA ALA A 159 16.58 -20.42 1.77
C ALA A 159 16.94 -21.77 2.43
N GLN A 160 16.93 -21.85 3.76
CA GLN A 160 17.28 -23.04 4.53
C GLN A 160 16.14 -23.56 5.43
N ASN A 161 14.91 -23.05 5.24
CA ASN A 161 13.79 -23.36 6.12
C ASN A 161 12.56 -23.83 5.33
N GLU A 162 12.22 -25.13 5.44
CA GLU A 162 11.06 -25.72 4.76
C GLU A 162 9.70 -25.13 5.19
N ARG A 163 9.65 -24.46 6.35
CA ARG A 163 8.47 -23.73 6.82
C ARG A 163 8.43 -22.28 6.33
N CYS A 164 9.35 -21.88 5.46
CA CYS A 164 9.52 -20.51 4.98
C CYS A 164 9.55 -20.48 3.45
N LEU A 165 8.58 -19.81 2.84
CA LEU A 165 8.58 -19.54 1.41
C LEU A 165 8.86 -18.04 1.19
N ALA A 166 9.94 -17.72 0.49
CA ALA A 166 10.20 -16.34 0.05
C ALA A 166 9.89 -16.18 -1.44
N LEU A 167 9.10 -15.17 -1.77
CA LEU A 167 8.75 -14.79 -3.14
C LEU A 167 9.34 -13.42 -3.43
N LEU A 168 10.20 -13.36 -4.44
CA LEU A 168 10.85 -12.14 -4.88
C LEU A 168 9.94 -11.40 -5.86
N MET A 169 9.67 -10.12 -5.58
CA MET A 169 9.00 -9.22 -6.51
C MET A 169 9.94 -8.87 -7.68
N PRO A 170 9.43 -8.39 -8.83
CA PRO A 170 10.27 -7.99 -9.96
C PRO A 170 11.37 -7.02 -9.53
N LYS A 171 12.58 -7.18 -10.07
CA LYS A 171 13.78 -6.44 -9.60
C LYS A 171 13.59 -4.92 -9.57
N GLN A 172 12.85 -4.37 -10.54
CA GLN A 172 12.57 -2.93 -10.61
C GLN A 172 11.75 -2.40 -9.44
N THR A 173 11.06 -3.27 -8.70
CA THR A 173 10.23 -2.91 -7.54
C THR A 173 11.02 -2.72 -6.26
N ASN A 174 12.33 -2.96 -6.26
CA ASN A 174 13.19 -2.53 -5.16
C ASN A 174 13.46 -1.02 -5.27
N ASP A 175 12.43 -0.23 -4.96
CA ASP A 175 12.40 1.22 -5.13
C ASP A 175 13.68 1.88 -4.57
N GLN A 176 14.35 2.63 -5.43
CA GLN A 176 15.50 3.46 -5.13
C GLN A 176 15.08 4.75 -4.42
N SER A 177 13.90 5.27 -4.73
CA SER A 177 13.35 6.43 -4.03
C SER A 177 13.13 6.14 -2.54
N PHE A 178 13.07 7.21 -1.75
CA PHE A 178 12.75 7.14 -0.33
C PHE A 178 11.41 6.43 -0.09
N ALA A 179 10.36 6.90 -0.78
CA ALA A 179 9.00 6.44 -0.62
C ALA A 179 8.77 5.10 -1.34
N MET A 180 8.16 4.14 -0.66
CA MET A 180 7.68 2.93 -1.32
C MET A 180 6.54 3.28 -2.29
N THR A 181 6.66 2.86 -3.55
CA THR A 181 5.64 3.00 -4.60
C THR A 181 5.38 1.64 -5.24
N SER A 182 6.18 1.22 -6.23
CA SER A 182 6.02 -0.06 -6.91
C SER A 182 6.34 -1.26 -6.02
N SER A 183 7.19 -1.09 -5.01
CA SER A 183 7.40 -2.10 -3.96
C SER A 183 6.10 -2.42 -3.21
N PHE A 184 5.39 -1.39 -2.74
CA PHE A 184 4.15 -1.52 -1.98
C PHE A 184 3.08 -2.23 -2.81
N SER A 185 2.80 -1.71 -4.01
CA SER A 185 1.71 -2.20 -4.84
C SER A 185 1.99 -3.58 -5.42
N SER A 186 3.25 -3.92 -5.76
CA SER A 186 3.58 -5.26 -6.28
C SER A 186 3.46 -6.35 -5.20
N MET A 187 3.87 -6.07 -3.96
CA MET A 187 3.67 -7.02 -2.86
C MET A 187 2.19 -7.15 -2.51
N LEU A 188 1.43 -6.05 -2.50
CA LEU A 188 -0.01 -6.05 -2.29
C LEU A 188 -0.73 -6.91 -3.35
N LEU A 189 -0.45 -6.69 -4.63
CA LEU A 189 -0.99 -7.46 -5.75
C LEU A 189 -0.67 -8.94 -5.61
N SER A 190 0.57 -9.25 -5.27
CA SER A 190 1.01 -10.63 -5.12
C SER A 190 0.29 -11.34 -3.99
N ALA A 191 0.11 -10.68 -2.84
CA ALA A 191 -0.67 -11.25 -1.74
C ALA A 191 -2.12 -11.52 -2.14
N ILE A 192 -2.80 -10.57 -2.80
CA ILE A 192 -4.18 -10.78 -3.27
C ILE A 192 -4.26 -11.95 -4.25
N SER A 193 -3.34 -12.01 -5.22
CA SER A 193 -3.27 -13.08 -6.22
C SER A 193 -3.09 -14.45 -5.58
N ILE A 194 -2.13 -14.57 -4.66
CA ILE A 194 -1.82 -15.80 -3.93
C ILE A 194 -3.04 -16.29 -3.14
N PHE A 195 -3.68 -15.41 -2.35
CA PHE A 195 -4.77 -15.81 -1.46
C PHE A 195 -6.14 -15.89 -2.15
N SER A 196 -6.34 -15.23 -3.29
CA SER A 196 -7.59 -15.29 -4.08
C SER A 196 -7.55 -16.35 -5.19
N GLY A 197 -6.39 -16.97 -5.41
CA GLY A 197 -6.11 -17.94 -6.47
C GLY A 197 -5.41 -17.28 -7.66
N ILE A 198 -4.16 -17.69 -7.91
CA ILE A 198 -3.23 -17.04 -8.86
C ILE A 198 -3.85 -16.92 -10.26
N THR A 199 -4.31 -18.03 -10.84
CA THR A 199 -4.92 -18.05 -12.17
C THR A 199 -6.25 -17.29 -12.23
N ARG A 200 -7.03 -17.30 -11.15
CA ARG A 200 -8.32 -16.60 -11.09
C ARG A 200 -8.10 -15.09 -11.08
N PHE A 201 -7.11 -14.63 -10.32
CA PHE A 201 -6.84 -13.21 -10.13
C PHE A 201 -6.12 -12.59 -11.34
N ALA A 202 -5.40 -13.37 -12.15
CA ALA A 202 -4.66 -12.88 -13.32
C ALA A 202 -5.50 -11.96 -14.24
N LYS A 203 -6.76 -12.33 -14.49
CA LYS A 203 -7.69 -11.53 -15.32
C LYS A 203 -7.96 -10.14 -14.74
N HIS A 204 -7.95 -10.01 -13.41
CA HIS A 204 -8.09 -8.70 -12.76
C HIS A 204 -6.80 -7.90 -12.88
N VAL A 205 -5.62 -8.54 -12.90
CA VAL A 205 -4.33 -7.84 -13.05
C VAL A 205 -4.26 -7.10 -14.38
N ASP A 206 -4.70 -7.70 -15.48
CA ASP A 206 -4.74 -7.03 -16.78
C ASP A 206 -5.62 -5.77 -16.76
N VAL A 207 -6.80 -5.87 -16.15
CA VAL A 207 -7.74 -4.74 -16.00
C VAL A 207 -7.14 -3.66 -15.11
N ILE A 208 -6.54 -4.04 -13.98
CA ILE A 208 -5.89 -3.13 -13.04
C ILE A 208 -4.76 -2.37 -13.75
N ALA A 209 -3.84 -3.09 -14.40
CA ALA A 209 -2.70 -2.52 -15.10
C ALA A 209 -3.17 -1.56 -16.21
N GLY A 210 -4.10 -1.99 -17.06
CA GLY A 210 -4.64 -1.15 -18.14
C GLY A 210 -5.32 0.12 -17.64
N SER A 211 -6.14 0.01 -16.59
CA SER A 211 -6.87 1.15 -16.01
C SER A 211 -5.92 2.15 -15.34
N VAL A 212 -4.86 1.66 -14.68
CA VAL A 212 -3.85 2.54 -14.06
C VAL A 212 -2.94 3.18 -15.12
N SER A 213 -2.57 2.48 -16.19
CA SER A 213 -1.87 3.09 -17.32
C SER A 213 -2.70 4.23 -17.92
N GLN A 214 -4.02 4.05 -18.06
CA GLN A 214 -4.92 5.12 -18.52
C GLN A 214 -5.03 6.27 -17.53
N LEU A 215 -5.13 5.98 -16.22
CA LEU A 215 -5.13 7.00 -15.16
C LEU A 215 -3.88 7.88 -15.24
N ILE A 216 -2.69 7.27 -15.34
CA ILE A 216 -1.42 8.00 -15.43
C ILE A 216 -1.36 8.82 -16.71
N ALA A 217 -1.76 8.25 -17.85
CA ALA A 217 -1.70 8.94 -19.14
C ALA A 217 -2.68 10.11 -19.24
N ASN A 218 -3.91 9.96 -18.73
CA ASN A 218 -5.00 10.88 -18.99
C ASN A 218 -5.27 11.85 -17.84
N GLU A 219 -5.06 11.44 -16.58
CA GLU A 219 -5.43 12.25 -15.42
C GLU A 219 -4.23 12.90 -14.71
N SER A 220 -2.97 12.56 -15.07
CA SER A 220 -1.77 13.10 -14.41
C SER A 220 -1.73 14.64 -14.42
N ALA A 221 -2.05 15.28 -15.55
CA ALA A 221 -2.11 16.74 -15.64
C ALA A 221 -3.17 17.35 -14.71
N ARG A 222 -4.34 16.71 -14.62
CA ARG A 222 -5.43 17.16 -13.73
C ARG A 222 -5.06 16.98 -12.26
N ILE A 223 -4.43 15.85 -11.92
CA ILE A 223 -3.92 15.59 -10.56
C ILE A 223 -2.84 16.61 -10.19
N GLN A 224 -1.95 16.95 -11.13
CA GLN A 224 -0.96 18.00 -10.99
C GLN A 224 -1.60 19.37 -10.72
N ASP A 225 -2.66 19.73 -11.46
CA ASP A 225 -3.39 20.98 -11.24
C ASP A 225 -4.00 21.07 -9.83
N ILE A 226 -4.55 19.96 -9.33
CA ILE A 226 -5.06 19.87 -7.95
C ILE A 226 -3.89 20.00 -6.96
N ALA A 227 -2.80 19.27 -7.18
CA ALA A 227 -1.62 19.28 -6.32
C ALA A 227 -0.91 20.65 -6.27
N ASN A 228 -1.05 21.46 -7.32
CA ASN A 228 -0.53 22.82 -7.38
C ASN A 228 -1.36 23.82 -6.55
N LYS A 229 -2.57 23.45 -6.11
CA LYS A 229 -3.35 24.27 -5.16
C LYS A 229 -2.65 24.31 -3.79
N ASN A 230 -2.82 25.43 -3.07
CA ASN A 230 -2.14 25.70 -1.81
C ASN A 230 -2.92 25.18 -0.59
N PHE A 231 -3.18 23.88 -0.57
CA PHE A 231 -3.77 23.24 0.62
C PHE A 231 -2.67 22.93 1.63
N GLY A 232 -2.77 23.50 2.83
CA GLY A 232 -1.92 23.15 3.97
C GLY A 232 -2.33 21.85 4.66
N ARG A 233 -3.53 21.32 4.36
CA ARG A 233 -4.06 20.07 4.92
C ARG A 233 -4.66 19.17 3.85
N VAL A 234 -4.41 17.86 3.96
CA VAL A 234 -5.06 16.86 3.10
C VAL A 234 -5.59 15.71 3.95
N VAL A 235 -6.87 15.38 3.74
CA VAL A 235 -7.55 14.27 4.40
C VAL A 235 -7.90 13.21 3.35
N TYR A 236 -7.53 11.96 3.60
CA TYR A 236 -7.93 10.82 2.77
C TYR A 236 -8.95 9.96 3.51
N LEU A 237 -10.06 9.63 2.85
CA LEU A 237 -11.14 8.86 3.44
C LEU A 237 -11.43 7.61 2.63
N GLY A 238 -11.56 6.47 3.31
CA GLY A 238 -11.93 5.21 2.66
C GLY A 238 -12.48 4.18 3.64
N SER A 239 -13.48 3.42 3.23
CA SER A 239 -14.08 2.35 4.04
C SER A 239 -13.33 1.02 3.87
N SER A 240 -13.33 0.16 4.90
CA SER A 240 -12.69 -1.16 4.88
C SER A 240 -11.20 -1.08 4.45
N GLY A 241 -10.79 -1.85 3.44
CA GLY A 241 -9.44 -1.84 2.87
C GLY A 241 -8.99 -0.46 2.38
N PHE A 242 -9.92 0.39 1.93
CA PHE A 242 -9.59 1.76 1.52
C PHE A 242 -9.16 2.65 2.69
N LYS A 243 -9.48 2.30 3.95
CA LYS A 243 -8.94 3.04 5.10
C LYS A 243 -7.41 2.88 5.20
N ALA A 244 -6.90 1.68 4.92
CA ALA A 244 -5.46 1.44 4.88
C ALA A 244 -4.81 2.10 3.65
N ILE A 245 -5.50 2.16 2.51
CA ILE A 245 -5.04 2.95 1.35
C ILE A 245 -5.04 4.45 1.66
N ALA A 246 -6.04 4.96 2.38
CA ALA A 246 -6.06 6.34 2.87
C ALA A 246 -4.91 6.63 3.85
N GLN A 247 -4.58 5.67 4.71
CA GLN A 247 -3.42 5.75 5.59
C GLN A 247 -2.09 5.80 4.80
N GLU A 248 -1.93 4.95 3.79
CA GLU A 248 -0.76 4.99 2.90
C GLU A 248 -0.70 6.31 2.11
N SER A 249 -1.83 6.79 1.60
CA SER A 249 -1.94 8.06 0.88
C SER A 249 -1.52 9.24 1.76
N SER A 250 -1.99 9.25 3.01
CA SER A 250 -1.60 10.22 4.04
C SER A 250 -0.10 10.16 4.32
N LEU A 251 0.47 8.96 4.47
CA LEU A 251 1.89 8.78 4.74
C LEU A 251 2.75 9.25 3.55
N LYS A 252 2.41 8.88 2.32
CA LYS A 252 3.14 9.32 1.12
C LYS A 252 3.23 10.83 1.01
N LEU A 253 2.11 11.52 1.22
CA LEU A 253 2.13 12.98 1.21
C LEU A 253 2.96 13.54 2.37
N LEU A 254 2.84 12.97 3.56
CA LEU A 254 3.63 13.42 4.73
C LEU A 254 5.14 13.26 4.48
N GLU A 255 5.56 12.11 3.97
CA GLU A 255 6.94 11.77 3.66
C GLU A 255 7.50 12.68 2.56
N LEU A 256 6.84 12.76 1.41
CA LEU A 256 7.34 13.52 0.26
C LEU A 256 7.32 15.03 0.49
N THR A 257 6.49 15.52 1.41
CA THR A 257 6.45 16.95 1.78
C THR A 257 7.31 17.29 3.00
N ALA A 258 8.01 16.30 3.57
CA ALA A 258 8.78 16.44 4.81
C ALA A 258 7.96 17.04 5.97
N GLY A 259 6.69 16.65 6.07
CA GLY A 259 5.78 17.13 7.11
C GLY A 259 5.29 18.58 6.94
N LYS A 260 5.64 19.26 5.83
CA LYS A 260 5.14 20.62 5.54
C LYS A 260 3.63 20.65 5.30
N THR A 261 3.05 19.54 4.86
CA THR A 261 1.60 19.38 4.70
C THR A 261 1.06 18.51 5.81
N VAL A 262 0.04 19.01 6.52
CA VAL A 262 -0.66 18.21 7.53
C VAL A 262 -1.51 17.17 6.81
N THR A 263 -1.37 15.91 7.21
CA THR A 263 -2.16 14.81 6.63
C THR A 263 -3.01 14.14 7.70
N ALA A 264 -4.18 13.67 7.30
CA ALA A 264 -5.02 12.81 8.11
C ALA A 264 -5.71 11.75 7.26
N PHE A 265 -6.17 10.68 7.90
CA PHE A 265 -6.95 9.65 7.24
C PHE A 265 -8.02 9.10 8.18
N ASP A 266 -9.13 8.62 7.62
CA ASP A 266 -10.13 7.82 8.36
C ASP A 266 -11.06 7.06 7.42
N SER A 267 -12.02 6.32 7.98
CA SER A 267 -13.21 5.87 7.28
C SER A 267 -14.27 6.97 7.22
N PRO A 268 -15.10 7.01 6.17
CA PRO A 268 -16.21 7.96 6.07
C PRO A 268 -17.15 7.98 7.29
N LEU A 269 -17.48 6.81 7.85
CA LEU A 269 -18.29 6.75 9.08
C LEU A 269 -17.51 7.27 10.30
N GLY A 270 -16.27 6.80 10.49
CA GLY A 270 -15.41 7.20 11.61
C GLY A 270 -15.12 8.71 11.65
N PHE A 271 -14.97 9.33 10.48
CA PHE A 271 -14.57 10.73 10.35
C PHE A 271 -15.51 11.70 11.08
N ARG A 272 -16.81 11.38 11.15
CA ARG A 272 -17.81 12.20 11.84
C ARG A 272 -17.59 12.30 13.35
N HIS A 273 -16.89 11.34 13.96
CA HIS A 273 -16.78 11.20 15.40
C HIS A 273 -15.61 11.98 16.00
N GLY A 274 -15.41 13.22 15.54
CA GLY A 274 -14.33 14.10 15.99
C GLY A 274 -13.34 14.48 14.87
N PRO A 275 -12.75 13.53 14.13
CA PRO A 275 -11.70 13.83 13.14
C PRO A 275 -12.08 14.87 12.10
N LYS A 276 -13.36 14.99 11.74
CA LYS A 276 -13.90 16.02 10.84
C LYS A 276 -13.56 17.45 11.25
N SER A 277 -13.25 17.71 12.53
CA SER A 277 -12.84 19.05 13.01
C SER A 277 -11.54 19.58 12.36
N ILE A 278 -10.79 18.74 11.65
CA ILE A 278 -9.61 19.18 10.90
C ILE A 278 -9.95 20.06 9.68
N VAL A 279 -11.18 19.92 9.15
CA VAL A 279 -11.62 20.52 7.89
C VAL A 279 -11.79 22.03 8.03
N ASN A 280 -11.19 22.76 7.10
CA ASN A 280 -11.37 24.19 6.89
C ASN A 280 -11.08 24.54 5.42
N SER A 281 -11.12 25.83 5.08
CA SER A 281 -10.92 26.32 3.71
C SER A 281 -9.52 26.05 3.13
N ASP A 282 -8.57 25.60 3.96
CA ASP A 282 -7.20 25.20 3.58
C ASP A 282 -7.04 23.68 3.45
N THR A 283 -8.17 22.94 3.50
CA THR A 283 -8.20 21.48 3.47
C THR A 283 -8.69 20.94 2.13
N LEU A 284 -7.92 20.02 1.54
CA LEU A 284 -8.39 19.09 0.52
C LEU A 284 -8.89 17.81 1.20
N VAL A 285 -10.10 17.37 0.86
CA VAL A 285 -10.64 16.07 1.28
C VAL A 285 -10.77 15.17 0.06
N VAL A 286 -10.14 14.00 0.10
CA VAL A 286 -10.22 12.95 -0.92
C VAL A 286 -11.06 11.80 -0.36
N VAL A 287 -12.10 11.38 -1.08
CA VAL A 287 -12.97 10.26 -0.68
C VAL A 287 -12.86 9.14 -1.70
N TYR A 288 -12.32 7.99 -1.28
CA TYR A 288 -12.29 6.76 -2.05
C TYR A 288 -13.65 6.06 -1.97
N ILE A 289 -14.35 5.98 -3.09
CA ILE A 289 -15.72 5.46 -3.15
C ILE A 289 -15.70 3.97 -3.52
N SER A 290 -16.40 3.16 -2.74
CA SER A 290 -16.54 1.73 -2.98
C SER A 290 -17.42 1.36 -4.19
N ASN A 291 -17.10 0.22 -4.81
CA ASN A 291 -17.98 -0.49 -5.74
C ASN A 291 -18.94 -1.48 -5.05
N ASP A 292 -18.74 -1.82 -3.78
CA ASP A 292 -19.75 -2.55 -3.01
C ASP A 292 -20.98 -1.68 -2.76
N ASP A 293 -22.16 -2.14 -3.18
CA ASP A 293 -23.39 -1.35 -3.15
C ASP A 293 -23.85 -0.98 -1.73
N TYR A 294 -23.48 -1.76 -0.72
CA TYR A 294 -23.84 -1.47 0.66
C TYR A 294 -22.88 -0.44 1.26
N MET A 295 -21.57 -0.67 1.14
CA MET A 295 -20.53 0.23 1.62
C MET A 295 -20.60 1.60 0.93
N ARG A 296 -20.81 1.62 -0.39
CA ARG A 296 -20.91 2.83 -1.20
C ARG A 296 -21.93 3.83 -0.66
N LYS A 297 -23.07 3.37 -0.13
CA LYS A 297 -24.10 4.27 0.43
C LYS A 297 -23.54 5.18 1.52
N TYR A 298 -22.72 4.62 2.42
CA TYR A 298 -22.10 5.38 3.51
C TYR A 298 -21.02 6.34 3.01
N ASP A 299 -20.26 5.94 1.99
CA ASP A 299 -19.26 6.79 1.35
C ASP A 299 -19.94 8.02 0.70
N LEU A 300 -21.02 7.79 -0.07
CA LEU A 300 -21.80 8.84 -0.73
C LEU A 300 -22.53 9.75 0.25
N ASP A 301 -23.07 9.21 1.35
CA ASP A 301 -23.68 10.00 2.41
C ASP A 301 -22.69 11.01 3.01
N LEU A 302 -21.44 10.60 3.28
CA LEU A 302 -20.42 11.54 3.74
C LEU A 302 -19.98 12.51 2.64
N LEU A 303 -19.82 12.05 1.40
CA LEU A 303 -19.43 12.92 0.29
C LEU A 303 -20.41 14.08 0.13
N ARG A 304 -21.71 13.79 0.14
CA ARG A 304 -22.78 14.81 0.09
C ARG A 304 -22.72 15.77 1.26
N GLU A 305 -22.50 15.24 2.46
CA GLU A 305 -22.36 16.05 3.68
C GLU A 305 -21.19 17.03 3.59
N LEU A 306 -20.00 16.56 3.20
CA LEU A 306 -18.80 17.38 3.06
C LEU A 306 -18.96 18.49 2.02
N ARG A 307 -19.60 18.17 0.88
CA ARG A 307 -19.88 19.16 -0.17
C ARG A 307 -20.93 20.18 0.28
N LYS A 308 -21.97 19.73 1.00
CA LYS A 308 -23.04 20.60 1.52
C LYS A 308 -22.52 21.56 2.59
N ASP A 309 -21.63 21.10 3.46
CA ASP A 309 -21.05 21.94 4.51
C ASP A 309 -20.25 23.10 3.92
N ALA A 310 -19.61 22.88 2.75
CA ALA A 310 -18.82 23.88 2.03
C ALA A 310 -17.69 24.53 2.86
N GLU A 311 -17.23 23.84 3.89
CA GLU A 311 -16.12 24.28 4.76
C GLU A 311 -14.75 23.92 4.20
N ALA A 312 -14.65 22.80 3.49
CA ALA A 312 -13.40 22.35 2.88
C ALA A 312 -13.03 23.25 1.68
N GLY A 313 -11.73 23.51 1.50
CA GLY A 313 -11.25 24.21 0.31
C GLY A 313 -11.55 23.44 -0.98
N GLN A 314 -11.51 22.10 -0.92
CA GLN A 314 -11.96 21.23 -2.01
C GLN A 314 -12.32 19.83 -1.49
N VAL A 315 -13.33 19.19 -2.09
CA VAL A 315 -13.72 17.79 -1.81
C VAL A 315 -13.75 17.02 -3.13
N ILE A 316 -12.91 15.99 -3.26
CA ILE A 316 -12.78 15.17 -4.47
C ILE A 316 -13.20 13.74 -4.18
N ALA A 317 -14.13 13.22 -4.97
CA ALA A 317 -14.44 11.79 -5.00
C ALA A 317 -13.52 11.07 -5.99
N VAL A 318 -12.92 9.94 -5.61
CA VAL A 318 -12.23 9.04 -6.54
C VAL A 318 -13.04 7.74 -6.59
N ALA A 319 -13.56 7.39 -7.76
CA ALA A 319 -14.55 6.32 -7.92
C ALA A 319 -14.33 5.56 -9.24
N ALA A 320 -14.79 4.31 -9.32
CA ALA A 320 -14.83 3.57 -10.59
C ALA A 320 -16.21 3.57 -11.26
N ARG A 321 -17.26 3.97 -10.53
CA ARG A 321 -18.63 4.13 -11.04
C ARG A 321 -19.07 5.59 -10.95
N ALA A 322 -19.61 6.09 -12.05
CA ALA A 322 -20.30 7.37 -12.09
C ALA A 322 -21.73 7.21 -11.56
N ASP A 323 -22.15 8.15 -10.71
CA ASP A 323 -23.55 8.36 -10.34
C ASP A 323 -23.77 9.83 -9.97
N GLY A 324 -25.03 10.20 -9.70
CA GLY A 324 -25.40 11.59 -9.42
C GLY A 324 -24.61 12.18 -8.25
N ASP A 325 -24.41 11.40 -7.18
CA ASP A 325 -23.71 11.88 -5.99
C ASP A 325 -22.20 12.03 -6.25
N VAL A 326 -21.56 11.11 -6.98
CA VAL A 326 -20.15 11.27 -7.38
C VAL A 326 -19.97 12.50 -8.26
N CYS A 327 -20.83 12.66 -9.28
CA CYS A 327 -20.71 13.68 -10.31
C CYS A 327 -21.17 15.10 -9.87
N ASP A 328 -21.82 15.25 -8.71
CA ASP A 328 -22.28 16.53 -8.15
C ASP A 328 -21.14 17.36 -7.50
N GLY A 329 -19.97 17.44 -8.13
CA GLY A 329 -18.81 18.18 -7.63
C GLY A 329 -17.51 17.75 -8.26
N ASP A 330 -16.37 17.98 -7.60
CA ASP A 330 -15.09 17.49 -8.09
C ASP A 330 -15.00 15.96 -7.90
N TYR A 331 -14.62 15.26 -8.98
CA TYR A 331 -14.43 13.81 -8.97
C TYR A 331 -13.39 13.36 -9.99
N LEU A 332 -12.78 12.20 -9.75
CA LEU A 332 -11.98 11.46 -10.71
C LEU A 332 -12.61 10.07 -10.91
N LEU A 333 -12.82 9.68 -12.17
CA LEU A 333 -13.28 8.34 -12.51
C LEU A 333 -12.11 7.46 -12.93
N VAL A 334 -12.06 6.25 -12.40
CA VAL A 334 -11.15 5.20 -12.84
C VAL A 334 -11.85 4.39 -13.93
N ASP A 335 -11.51 4.69 -15.18
CA ASP A 335 -12.09 4.04 -16.35
C ASP A 335 -11.81 2.53 -16.36
N GLY A 336 -12.74 1.76 -16.93
CA GLY A 336 -12.60 0.31 -17.10
C GLY A 336 -12.80 -0.54 -15.84
N MET A 337 -13.10 0.08 -14.68
CA MET A 337 -13.20 -0.63 -13.39
C MET A 337 -14.58 -0.59 -12.72
N ALA A 338 -15.63 -0.19 -13.44
CA ALA A 338 -16.99 -0.06 -12.88
C ALA A 338 -17.53 -1.34 -12.24
N ASP A 339 -17.20 -2.51 -12.79
CA ASP A 339 -17.62 -3.83 -12.28
C ASP A 339 -16.51 -4.56 -11.51
N SER A 340 -15.38 -3.90 -11.27
CA SER A 340 -14.25 -4.48 -10.53
C SER A 340 -14.56 -4.57 -9.03
N PRO A 341 -14.09 -5.63 -8.35
CA PRO A 341 -14.19 -5.71 -6.90
C PRO A 341 -13.31 -4.65 -6.23
N ASP A 342 -13.65 -4.25 -5.00
CA ASP A 342 -12.92 -3.23 -4.26
C ASP A 342 -11.42 -3.52 -4.08
N ASP A 343 -11.03 -4.80 -3.94
CA ASP A 343 -9.62 -5.21 -3.88
C ASP A 343 -8.82 -4.77 -5.12
N ALA A 344 -9.47 -4.69 -6.29
CA ALA A 344 -8.85 -4.20 -7.51
C ALA A 344 -8.77 -2.66 -7.54
N LEU A 345 -9.66 -1.96 -6.83
CA LEU A 345 -9.64 -0.49 -6.75
C LEU A 345 -8.55 0.06 -5.83
N LEU A 346 -7.94 -0.79 -4.98
CA LEU A 346 -6.80 -0.40 -4.13
C LEU A 346 -5.65 0.21 -4.96
N PHE A 347 -5.43 -0.31 -6.16
CA PHE A 347 -4.33 0.07 -7.06
C PHE A 347 -4.48 1.45 -7.70
N PRO A 348 -5.56 1.76 -8.45
CA PRO A 348 -5.74 3.10 -8.98
C PRO A 348 -5.84 4.17 -7.88
N TYR A 349 -6.40 3.84 -6.71
CA TYR A 349 -6.52 4.80 -5.60
C TYR A 349 -5.17 5.13 -4.98
N VAL A 350 -4.28 4.14 -4.78
CA VAL A 350 -2.92 4.44 -4.29
C VAL A 350 -2.09 5.17 -5.34
N VAL A 351 -2.25 4.86 -6.64
CA VAL A 351 -1.53 5.57 -7.71
C VAL A 351 -1.99 7.03 -7.82
N PHE A 352 -3.28 7.30 -7.71
CA PHE A 352 -3.80 8.68 -7.60
C PHE A 352 -3.10 9.44 -6.46
N ALA A 353 -3.02 8.84 -5.27
CA ALA A 353 -2.37 9.48 -4.11
C ALA A 353 -0.87 9.70 -4.31
N GLN A 354 -0.18 8.76 -4.95
CA GLN A 354 1.25 8.88 -5.26
C GLN A 354 1.52 10.00 -6.26
N LEU A 355 0.71 10.10 -7.33
CA LEU A 355 0.78 11.20 -8.30
C LEU A 355 0.54 12.56 -7.61
N TYR A 356 -0.50 12.66 -6.78
CA TYR A 356 -0.78 13.87 -6.01
C TYR A 356 0.39 14.24 -5.10
N ALA A 357 0.89 13.30 -4.30
CA ALA A 357 1.99 13.53 -3.37
C ALA A 357 3.29 13.94 -4.07
N PHE A 358 3.59 13.32 -5.22
CA PHE A 358 4.73 13.64 -6.06
C PHE A 358 4.67 15.09 -6.57
N HIS A 359 3.57 15.48 -7.24
CA HIS A 359 3.42 16.83 -7.77
C HIS A 359 3.37 17.88 -6.65
N HIS A 360 2.71 17.57 -5.53
CA HIS A 360 2.62 18.50 -4.40
C HIS A 360 4.00 18.73 -3.75
N ALA A 361 4.82 17.69 -3.63
CA ALA A 361 6.20 17.82 -3.15
C ALA A 361 7.06 18.70 -4.07
N LEU A 362 6.95 18.52 -5.39
CA LEU A 362 7.65 19.38 -6.36
C LEU A 362 7.20 20.84 -6.26
N ARG A 363 5.91 21.08 -6.07
CA ARG A 363 5.34 22.41 -5.86
C ARG A 363 5.86 23.07 -4.57
N LEU A 364 6.16 22.28 -3.55
CA LEU A 364 6.81 22.75 -2.32
C LEU A 364 8.34 22.85 -2.44
N HIS A 365 8.88 22.69 -3.65
CA HIS A 365 10.31 22.65 -3.96
C HIS A 365 11.08 21.61 -3.12
N ASN A 366 10.43 20.51 -2.75
CA ASN A 366 11.11 19.38 -2.13
C ASN A 366 11.67 18.43 -3.21
N THR A 367 12.55 17.51 -2.80
CA THR A 367 13.16 16.49 -3.67
C THR A 367 12.55 15.11 -3.38
N PRO A 368 11.57 14.63 -4.17
CA PRO A 368 10.83 13.40 -3.88
C PRO A 368 11.69 12.15 -3.65
N ASP A 369 12.84 12.02 -4.33
CA ASP A 369 13.73 10.86 -4.16
C ASP A 369 14.40 10.84 -2.78
N THR A 370 14.64 12.01 -2.20
CA THR A 370 15.30 12.20 -0.89
C THR A 370 14.64 13.35 -0.10
N PRO A 371 13.38 13.19 0.34
CA PRO A 371 12.56 14.31 0.82
C PRO A 371 12.96 14.80 2.22
N SER A 372 13.68 13.99 3.00
CA SER A 372 14.17 14.33 4.34
C SER A 372 15.58 14.94 4.27
N ALA A 373 15.68 16.23 3.95
CA ALA A 373 16.96 16.96 3.88
C ALA A 373 17.77 16.90 5.19
N SER A 374 17.11 16.77 6.35
CA SER A 374 17.75 16.64 7.67
C SER A 374 18.35 15.26 7.94
N GLY A 375 18.03 14.23 7.14
CA GLY A 375 18.39 12.83 7.41
C GLY A 375 17.69 12.19 8.61
N THR A 376 16.69 12.85 9.21
CA THR A 376 15.98 12.33 10.40
C THR A 376 15.04 11.17 10.08
N VAL A 377 14.61 11.04 8.83
CA VAL A 377 13.90 9.86 8.32
C VAL A 377 14.69 9.28 7.15
N ASN A 378 14.81 7.95 7.10
CA ASN A 378 15.70 7.25 6.17
C ASN A 378 14.93 6.21 5.34
N ARG A 379 15.35 6.02 4.09
CA ARG A 379 14.78 5.01 3.17
C ARG A 379 14.77 3.62 3.82
N VAL A 380 15.91 3.21 4.37
CA VAL A 380 16.00 2.05 5.28
C VAL A 380 16.11 2.60 6.68
N VAL A 381 15.25 2.15 7.60
CA VAL A 381 15.24 2.62 8.98
C VAL A 381 16.62 2.46 9.62
N GLN A 382 17.02 3.46 10.43
CA GLN A 382 18.29 3.49 11.14
C GLN A 382 18.04 3.72 12.63
N GLY A 383 18.95 3.23 13.48
CA GLY A 383 18.91 3.47 14.93
C GLY A 383 17.94 2.60 15.73
N VAL A 384 17.29 1.61 15.10
CA VAL A 384 16.44 0.65 15.80
C VAL A 384 17.32 -0.39 16.51
N ILE A 385 17.19 -0.48 17.82
CA ILE A 385 17.86 -1.50 18.65
C ILE A 385 16.84 -2.57 19.00
N ILE A 386 17.13 -3.82 18.63
CA ILE A 386 16.30 -4.97 19.01
C ILE A 386 16.77 -5.47 20.37
N HIS A 387 15.87 -5.46 21.34
CA HIS A 387 16.12 -5.94 22.69
C HIS A 387 15.63 -7.39 22.86
N GLU A 388 16.30 -8.15 23.71
CA GLU A 388 15.81 -9.47 24.10
C GLU A 388 14.50 -9.34 24.89
N CYS A 389 13.52 -10.19 24.56
CA CYS A 389 12.24 -10.24 25.26
C CYS A 389 12.27 -11.32 26.35
N PRO A 390 12.14 -10.95 27.64
CA PRO A 390 12.09 -11.92 28.74
C PRO A 390 10.90 -12.87 28.62
N GLY A 391 11.09 -14.14 28.95
CA GLY A 391 10.01 -15.15 28.94
C GLY A 391 9.79 -15.83 27.59
N ILE A 392 10.51 -15.44 26.54
CA ILE A 392 10.64 -16.20 25.30
C ILE A 392 11.97 -16.93 25.37
N SER A 393 11.96 -18.25 25.53
CA SER A 393 13.18 -19.06 25.57
C SER A 393 14.07 -18.75 24.36
N GLY A 394 15.39 -18.69 24.56
CA GLY A 394 16.33 -18.84 23.45
C GLY A 394 16.25 -20.28 22.94
N ASN A 395 16.39 -20.47 21.63
CA ASN A 395 16.68 -21.79 21.09
C ASN A 395 18.12 -22.18 21.38
#